data_AF-A0A3A8JG59-F1
#
_entry.id   AF-A0A3A8JG59-F1
#
_cell.length_a   1.000
_cell.length_b   1.000
_cell.length_c   1.000
_cell.angle_alpha   90.00
_cell.angle_beta   90.00
_cell.angle_gamma   90.00
#
_symmetry.space_group_name_H-M   'P 1'
#
loop_
_entity.id
_entity.type
_entity.pdbx_description
1 polymer ?
#
loop_
_entity_poly.entity_id
_entity_poly.type
_entity_poly.pdbx_seq_one_letter_code
_entity_poly.pdbx_strand_id
1 'polypeptide(L)'
;MPSTPFFALLLMGFAAACTGSGRAPSTPRTDPTVRLMDTVRAHARAHGSTKSPVCSPSVALLDLKDRQGLDVQRLQDAGHPVVVWTVNDLPTMKALLQRGVDGIISDRPDLLARAVRDFDANADGTPGDLLDADGLIDAKRFDAQGHRGARALRPENTLPAFEAALDHRMTTLELDTVLTTDGVPVLSHDPDLSPSKCRHADGSPLPAPVPIASLTVARLQATYVCDRLLEDRPEQTNDRARSPEAVAFAARTGLPDPYTVPTLSQVFAFAQSQSDTEHAASDPLRARNAGRVRFNVELKRTHGNTPVAPAHGEAVAQAILSRGLADRADVQSFDPSALRSMQASHPSLRTVYLLEHLPTDADL
;
A
#
# COMPACT_ATOMS: atom_id res chain seq x y z
N MET A 1 -15.42 -75.52 -31.36
CA MET A 1 -15.21 -74.30 -30.56
C MET A 1 -16.47 -73.44 -30.73
N PRO A 2 -17.35 -73.37 -29.73
CA PRO A 2 -18.72 -72.93 -29.95
C PRO A 2 -18.89 -71.42 -29.80
N SER A 3 -19.93 -70.95 -30.46
CA SER A 3 -20.40 -69.57 -30.64
C SER A 3 -21.31 -69.06 -29.50
N THR A 4 -21.38 -67.72 -29.41
CA THR A 4 -22.40 -66.84 -28.75
C THR A 4 -22.45 -66.78 -27.21
N PRO A 5 -22.95 -65.68 -26.56
CA PRO A 5 -23.76 -64.57 -27.11
C PRO A 5 -23.37 -63.13 -26.68
N PHE A 6 -24.00 -62.18 -27.39
CA PHE A 6 -24.27 -60.79 -27.02
C PHE A 6 -24.82 -60.64 -25.59
N PHE A 7 -24.34 -59.64 -24.84
CA PHE A 7 -25.06 -59.09 -23.70
C PHE A 7 -25.06 -57.56 -23.78
N ALA A 8 -26.27 -57.01 -23.89
CA ALA A 8 -26.54 -55.58 -23.81
C ALA A 8 -26.30 -55.10 -22.37
N LEU A 9 -25.52 -54.04 -22.21
CA LEU A 9 -25.40 -53.35 -20.92
C LEU A 9 -26.20 -52.04 -20.96
N LEU A 10 -27.15 -51.99 -20.04
CA LEU A 10 -28.12 -50.96 -19.76
C LEU A 10 -27.41 -49.66 -19.32
N LEU A 11 -27.46 -48.60 -20.13
CA LEU A 11 -27.12 -47.24 -19.68
C LEU A 11 -28.31 -46.66 -18.91
N MET A 12 -28.35 -46.91 -17.60
CA MET A 12 -29.22 -46.17 -16.69
C MET A 12 -28.62 -44.78 -16.46
N GLY A 13 -29.33 -43.77 -16.94
CA GLY A 13 -29.10 -42.39 -16.57
C GLY A 13 -29.44 -42.17 -15.09
N PHE A 14 -28.50 -41.59 -14.35
CA PHE A 14 -28.78 -40.86 -13.12
C PHE A 14 -28.28 -39.44 -13.29
N ALA A 15 -29.19 -38.56 -13.72
CA ALA A 15 -29.05 -37.14 -13.50
C ALA A 15 -29.27 -36.87 -12.01
N ALA A 16 -28.21 -36.90 -11.22
CA ALA A 16 -28.24 -36.38 -9.87
C ALA A 16 -28.15 -34.85 -9.96
N ALA A 17 -29.31 -34.21 -9.88
CA ALA A 17 -29.41 -32.79 -9.62
C ALA A 17 -28.84 -32.50 -8.23
N CYS A 18 -27.57 -32.11 -8.16
CA CYS A 18 -27.04 -31.44 -6.97
C CYS A 18 -27.52 -29.99 -6.97
N THR A 19 -28.77 -29.78 -6.53
CA THR A 19 -29.22 -28.48 -6.02
C THR A 19 -28.59 -28.25 -4.65
N GLY A 20 -27.28 -28.03 -4.62
CA GLY A 20 -26.61 -27.41 -3.49
C GLY A 20 -26.79 -25.91 -3.62
N SER A 21 -27.88 -25.37 -3.07
CA SER A 21 -27.96 -23.95 -2.79
C SER A 21 -26.89 -23.63 -1.75
N GLY A 22 -25.71 -23.23 -2.25
CA GLY A 22 -24.70 -22.56 -1.44
C GLY A 22 -25.34 -21.28 -0.91
N ARG A 23 -25.93 -21.38 0.29
CA ARG A 23 -26.41 -20.24 1.03
C ARG A 23 -25.16 -19.45 1.40
N ALA A 24 -24.89 -18.38 0.66
CA ALA A 24 -23.94 -17.37 1.07
C ALA A 24 -24.23 -17.03 2.54
N PRO A 25 -23.22 -16.96 3.43
CA PRO A 25 -23.45 -16.52 4.79
C PRO A 25 -24.15 -15.17 4.69
N SER A 26 -25.36 -15.07 5.21
CA SER A 26 -26.10 -13.83 5.24
C SER A 26 -25.39 -12.92 6.23
N THR A 27 -24.45 -12.13 5.74
CA THR A 27 -23.91 -10.97 6.45
C THR A 27 -25.08 -10.12 6.92
N PRO A 28 -25.07 -9.60 8.15
CA PRO A 28 -26.10 -8.68 8.58
C PRO A 28 -26.12 -7.49 7.61
N ARG A 29 -27.23 -7.30 6.90
CA ARG A 29 -27.52 -6.15 6.03
C ARG A 29 -27.46 -4.78 6.74
N THR A 30 -27.04 -4.74 8.00
CA THR A 30 -27.11 -3.60 8.92
C THR A 30 -25.77 -2.96 9.20
N ASP A 31 -24.63 -3.56 8.83
CA ASP A 31 -23.32 -2.92 9.03
C ASP A 31 -23.04 -1.88 7.94
N PRO A 32 -22.99 -0.58 8.25
CA PRO A 32 -22.79 0.45 7.24
C PRO A 32 -21.43 0.34 6.53
N THR A 33 -20.40 -0.14 7.23
CA THR A 33 -19.05 -0.30 6.67
C THR A 33 -19.03 -1.38 5.60
N VAL A 34 -19.66 -2.54 5.89
CA VAL A 34 -19.77 -3.64 4.91
C VAL A 34 -20.56 -3.18 3.69
N ARG A 35 -21.66 -2.46 3.89
CA ARG A 35 -22.47 -1.91 2.79
C ARG A 35 -21.69 -0.92 1.93
N LEU A 36 -20.92 -0.03 2.56
CA LEU A 36 -20.08 0.92 1.83
C LEU A 36 -19.08 0.17 0.95
N MET A 37 -18.37 -0.79 1.52
CA MET A 37 -17.38 -1.57 0.78
C MET A 37 -18.03 -2.45 -0.31
N ASP A 38 -19.24 -2.97 -0.09
CA ASP A 38 -20.02 -3.66 -1.12
C ASP A 38 -20.39 -2.74 -2.29
N THR A 39 -20.80 -1.50 -2.02
CA THR A 39 -21.06 -0.48 -3.05
C THR A 39 -19.79 -0.18 -3.84
N VAL A 40 -18.66 0.02 -3.16
CA VAL A 40 -17.35 0.30 -3.80
C VAL A 40 -16.92 -0.87 -4.69
N ARG A 41 -17.07 -2.10 -4.23
CA ARG A 41 -16.76 -3.31 -5.01
C ARG A 41 -17.71 -3.51 -6.18
N ALA A 42 -19.00 -3.24 -6.00
CA ALA A 42 -19.99 -3.34 -7.07
C ALA A 42 -19.66 -2.36 -8.21
N HIS A 43 -19.30 -1.12 -7.86
CA HIS A 43 -18.86 -0.13 -8.83
C HIS A 43 -17.58 -0.58 -9.57
N ALA A 44 -16.58 -1.11 -8.86
CA ALA A 44 -15.36 -1.65 -9.47
C ALA A 44 -15.64 -2.79 -10.47
N ARG A 45 -16.50 -3.75 -10.09
CA ARG A 45 -16.87 -4.88 -10.95
C ARG A 45 -17.69 -4.45 -12.17
N ALA A 46 -18.57 -3.47 -12.01
CA ALA A 46 -19.34 -2.90 -13.11
C ALA A 46 -18.45 -2.30 -14.22
N HIS A 47 -17.24 -1.87 -13.86
CA HIS A 47 -16.23 -1.34 -14.79
C HIS A 47 -15.14 -2.37 -15.17
N GLY A 48 -15.35 -3.66 -14.84
CA GLY A 48 -14.47 -4.75 -15.29
C GLY A 48 -13.30 -5.07 -14.36
N SER A 49 -13.25 -4.50 -13.15
CA SER A 49 -12.22 -4.89 -12.18
C SER A 49 -12.45 -6.29 -11.64
N THR A 50 -11.39 -7.12 -11.64
CA THR A 50 -11.38 -8.44 -11.01
C THR A 50 -10.82 -8.42 -9.59
N LYS A 51 -10.25 -7.29 -9.16
CA LYS A 51 -9.60 -7.13 -7.86
C LYS A 51 -10.58 -6.52 -6.87
N SER A 52 -10.84 -7.19 -5.74
CA SER A 52 -11.66 -6.62 -4.66
C SER A 52 -10.99 -5.38 -4.06
N PRO A 53 -11.71 -4.25 -3.91
CA PRO A 53 -11.20 -3.10 -3.17
C PRO A 53 -10.83 -3.45 -1.72
N VAL A 54 -9.84 -2.75 -1.18
CA VAL A 54 -9.37 -2.93 0.21
C VAL A 54 -10.03 -1.90 1.11
N CYS A 55 -10.49 -2.31 2.28
CA CYS A 55 -10.93 -1.42 3.35
C CYS A 55 -9.70 -1.04 4.19
N SER A 56 -9.37 0.24 4.30
CA SER A 56 -8.17 0.70 5.00
C SER A 56 -8.50 1.67 6.13
N PRO A 57 -8.89 1.18 7.32
CA PRO A 57 -9.29 2.03 8.43
C PRO A 57 -8.12 2.52 9.28
N SER A 58 -8.31 3.69 9.90
CA SER A 58 -7.51 4.12 11.03
C SER A 58 -7.64 3.12 12.18
N VAL A 59 -6.54 2.82 12.88
CA VAL A 59 -6.51 1.93 14.04
C VAL A 59 -7.48 2.38 15.14
N ALA A 60 -7.76 3.67 15.24
CA ALA A 60 -8.74 4.23 16.16
C ALA A 60 -10.16 3.68 15.96
N LEU A 61 -10.49 3.24 14.73
CA LEU A 61 -11.82 2.73 14.39
C LEU A 61 -12.04 1.28 14.80
N LEU A 62 -10.98 0.51 15.11
CA LEU A 62 -11.12 -0.92 15.44
C LEU A 62 -11.55 -1.15 16.89
N ASP A 63 -11.43 -0.13 17.76
CA ASP A 63 -11.65 -0.21 19.21
C ASP A 63 -11.10 -1.51 19.82
N LEU A 64 -9.79 -1.52 20.06
CA LEU A 64 -9.07 -2.71 20.53
C LEU A 64 -9.40 -3.09 21.99
N LYS A 65 -10.16 -2.27 22.72
CA LYS A 65 -10.51 -2.50 24.14
C LYS A 65 -11.92 -3.06 24.30
N ASP A 66 -12.92 -2.45 23.68
CA ASP A 66 -14.33 -2.75 23.97
C ASP A 66 -15.08 -3.41 22.79
N ARG A 67 -14.41 -3.66 21.65
CA ARG A 67 -14.94 -4.32 20.44
C ARG A 67 -16.22 -3.66 19.87
N GLN A 68 -16.45 -2.38 20.13
CA GLN A 68 -17.56 -1.62 19.54
C GLN A 68 -17.19 -0.94 18.22
N GLY A 69 -15.92 -1.03 17.83
CA GLY A 69 -15.42 -0.55 16.56
C GLY A 69 -15.68 -1.49 15.38
N LEU A 70 -15.01 -1.21 14.28
CA LEU A 70 -15.09 -1.94 13.02
C LEU A 70 -14.76 -3.43 13.20
N ASP A 71 -15.65 -4.28 12.70
CA ASP A 71 -15.55 -5.74 12.78
C ASP A 71 -14.74 -6.29 11.59
N VAL A 72 -13.46 -6.60 11.86
CA VAL A 72 -12.49 -7.09 10.86
C VAL A 72 -12.98 -8.38 10.22
N GLN A 73 -13.42 -9.36 11.02
CA GLN A 73 -13.88 -10.65 10.52
C GLN A 73 -15.10 -10.49 9.62
N ARG A 74 -16.02 -9.59 9.99
CA ARG A 74 -17.22 -9.35 9.17
C ARG A 74 -16.90 -8.77 7.80
N LEU A 75 -15.92 -7.86 7.70
CA LEU A 75 -15.46 -7.34 6.41
C LEU A 75 -14.78 -8.42 5.57
N GLN A 76 -13.96 -9.25 6.20
CA GLN A 76 -13.26 -10.37 5.54
C GLN A 76 -14.24 -11.45 5.06
N ASP A 77 -15.24 -11.81 5.88
CA ASP A 77 -16.33 -12.73 5.51
C ASP A 77 -17.14 -12.17 4.33
N ALA A 78 -17.27 -10.84 4.24
CA ALA A 78 -17.87 -10.15 3.11
C ALA A 78 -16.94 -10.06 1.89
N GLY A 79 -15.67 -10.49 1.98
CA GLY A 79 -14.68 -10.51 0.91
C GLY A 79 -13.91 -9.20 0.71
N HIS A 80 -13.80 -8.38 1.75
CA HIS A 80 -13.04 -7.12 1.75
C HIS A 80 -11.80 -7.25 2.64
N PRO A 81 -10.58 -7.23 2.07
CA PRO A 81 -9.36 -7.20 2.86
C PRO A 81 -9.29 -5.95 3.73
N VAL A 82 -8.71 -6.06 4.92
CA VAL A 82 -8.59 -4.99 5.92
C VAL A 82 -7.12 -4.68 6.21
N VAL A 83 -6.66 -3.49 5.79
CA VAL A 83 -5.28 -3.02 6.02
C VAL A 83 -5.32 -1.80 6.94
N VAL A 84 -4.71 -1.86 8.12
CA VAL A 84 -4.91 -0.84 9.17
C VAL A 84 -3.76 0.18 9.20
N TRP A 85 -4.08 1.47 9.30
CA TRP A 85 -3.10 2.56 9.40
C TRP A 85 -3.35 3.49 10.59
N THR A 86 -2.42 4.35 10.99
CA THR A 86 -0.98 4.09 11.01
C THR A 86 -0.65 3.54 12.39
N VAL A 87 0.08 2.43 12.46
CA VAL A 87 0.37 1.74 13.73
C VAL A 87 1.86 1.76 13.98
N ASN A 88 2.28 2.33 15.13
CA ASN A 88 3.70 2.63 15.38
C ASN A 88 4.26 2.05 16.68
N ASP A 89 3.48 1.24 17.40
CA ASP A 89 3.90 0.58 18.63
C ASP A 89 3.71 -0.94 18.55
N LEU A 90 4.67 -1.67 19.13
CA LEU A 90 4.71 -3.13 19.09
C LEU A 90 3.50 -3.81 19.76
N PRO A 91 2.98 -3.34 20.93
CA PRO A 91 1.77 -3.91 21.53
C PRO A 91 0.55 -3.86 20.60
N THR A 92 0.27 -2.70 19.99
CA THR A 92 -0.85 -2.56 19.05
C THR A 92 -0.66 -3.42 17.81
N MET A 93 0.56 -3.48 17.25
CA MET A 93 0.86 -4.36 16.11
C MET A 93 0.54 -5.82 16.43
N LYS A 94 0.99 -6.33 17.59
CA LYS A 94 0.72 -7.71 18.03
C LYS A 94 -0.77 -7.97 18.22
N ALA A 95 -1.51 -7.03 18.80
CA ALA A 95 -2.95 -7.14 18.97
C ALA A 95 -3.70 -7.20 17.62
N LEU A 96 -3.24 -6.45 16.61
CA LEU A 96 -3.81 -6.47 15.27
C LEU A 96 -3.50 -7.77 14.52
N LEU A 97 -2.27 -8.29 14.64
CA LEU A 97 -1.90 -9.60 14.09
C LEU A 97 -2.76 -10.72 14.69
N GLN A 98 -2.97 -10.70 16.01
CA GLN A 98 -3.88 -11.64 16.70
C GLN A 98 -5.34 -11.49 16.28
N ARG A 99 -5.77 -10.28 15.89
CA ARG A 99 -7.10 -10.01 15.36
C ARG A 99 -7.25 -10.42 13.88
N GLY A 100 -6.16 -10.84 13.23
CA GLY A 100 -6.19 -11.38 11.87
C GLY A 100 -6.39 -10.34 10.78
N VAL A 101 -5.93 -9.09 10.97
CA VAL A 101 -5.97 -8.08 9.89
C VAL A 101 -5.10 -8.51 8.71
N ASP A 102 -5.50 -8.16 7.48
CA ASP A 102 -4.76 -8.52 6.26
C ASP A 102 -3.48 -7.71 6.07
N GLY A 103 -3.32 -6.57 6.77
CA GLY A 103 -2.12 -5.76 6.70
C GLY A 103 -2.05 -4.63 7.72
N ILE A 104 -0.86 -4.07 7.87
CA ILE A 104 -0.58 -2.91 8.73
C ILE A 104 0.31 -1.93 7.97
N ILE A 105 -0.06 -0.64 8.01
CA ILE A 105 0.75 0.48 7.51
C ILE A 105 1.44 1.14 8.72
N SER A 106 2.78 1.25 8.68
CA SER A 106 3.57 1.73 9.82
C SER A 106 4.69 2.69 9.44
N ASP A 107 4.90 3.72 10.26
CA ASP A 107 6.10 4.56 10.19
C ASP A 107 7.36 3.80 10.66
N ARG A 108 7.16 2.69 11.38
CA ARG A 108 8.14 1.88 12.09
C ARG A 108 8.24 0.47 11.48
N PRO A 109 8.75 0.34 10.23
CA PRO A 109 8.91 -0.96 9.60
C PRO A 109 9.87 -1.88 10.38
N ASP A 110 10.79 -1.31 11.18
CA ASP A 110 11.63 -2.04 12.13
C ASP A 110 10.81 -2.79 13.20
N LEU A 111 9.81 -2.11 13.78
CA LEU A 111 8.90 -2.70 14.76
C LEU A 111 7.91 -3.65 14.12
N LEU A 112 7.39 -3.32 12.92
CA LEU A 112 6.44 -4.18 12.21
C LEU A 112 7.10 -5.50 11.79
N ALA A 113 8.32 -5.44 11.24
CA ALA A 113 9.08 -6.64 10.90
C ALA A 113 9.37 -7.50 12.16
N ARG A 114 9.63 -6.86 13.31
CA ARG A 114 9.75 -7.59 14.58
C ARG A 114 8.42 -8.21 15.00
N ALA A 115 7.31 -7.49 14.92
CA ALA A 115 5.99 -8.01 15.28
C ALA A 115 5.63 -9.26 14.48
N VAL A 116 5.88 -9.23 13.17
CA VAL A 116 5.65 -10.37 12.27
C VAL A 116 6.54 -11.55 12.64
N ARG A 117 7.85 -11.35 12.84
CA ARG A 117 8.76 -12.43 13.27
C ARG A 117 8.37 -13.02 14.64
N ASP A 118 8.02 -12.18 15.60
CA ASP A 118 7.59 -12.62 16.93
C ASP A 118 6.28 -13.42 16.86
N PHE A 119 5.39 -13.10 15.91
CA PHE A 119 4.13 -13.80 15.68
C PHE A 119 4.33 -15.15 14.99
N ASP A 120 5.26 -15.23 14.02
CA ASP A 120 5.60 -16.43 13.24
C ASP A 120 6.43 -17.46 14.03
N ALA A 121 7.13 -17.03 15.09
CA ALA A 121 8.04 -17.89 15.87
C ALA A 121 7.36 -18.97 16.74
N ASN A 122 6.02 -19.10 16.74
CA ASN A 122 5.33 -20.19 17.44
C ASN A 122 5.54 -21.57 16.77
N ALA A 123 5.95 -21.61 15.49
CA ALA A 123 6.39 -22.81 14.75
C ALA A 123 5.47 -24.03 14.94
N ASP A 124 4.16 -23.79 15.08
CA ASP A 124 3.17 -24.83 15.40
C ASP A 124 2.63 -25.54 14.15
N GLY A 125 3.05 -25.09 12.95
CA GLY A 125 2.68 -25.70 11.68
C GLY A 125 1.22 -25.46 11.28
N THR A 126 0.57 -24.45 11.86
CA THR A 126 -0.84 -24.11 11.65
C THR A 126 -1.00 -22.77 10.89
N PRO A 127 -2.15 -22.48 10.25
CA PRO A 127 -2.42 -21.18 9.62
C PRO A 127 -2.25 -20.03 10.64
N GLY A 128 -1.35 -19.09 10.34
CA GLY A 128 -0.86 -18.07 11.26
C GLY A 128 0.57 -17.62 10.93
N ASP A 129 1.35 -18.49 10.27
CA ASP A 129 2.67 -18.14 9.74
C ASP A 129 2.56 -17.09 8.63
N LEU A 130 3.25 -15.97 8.80
CA LEU A 130 3.27 -14.84 7.88
C LEU A 130 4.53 -14.81 7.02
N LEU A 131 5.53 -15.63 7.36
CA LEU A 131 6.75 -15.76 6.57
C LEU A 131 6.64 -16.91 5.55
N ASP A 132 7.26 -16.73 4.39
CA ASP A 132 7.43 -17.77 3.39
C ASP A 132 8.68 -18.64 3.69
N ALA A 133 8.94 -19.64 2.84
CA ALA A 133 10.07 -20.55 3.01
C ALA A 133 11.45 -19.86 2.98
N ASP A 134 11.54 -18.64 2.45
CA ASP A 134 12.77 -17.83 2.44
C ASP A 134 12.89 -16.94 3.69
N GLY A 135 11.88 -16.93 4.57
CA GLY A 135 11.81 -16.05 5.74
C GLY A 135 11.41 -14.61 5.41
N LEU A 136 10.85 -14.36 4.22
CA LEU A 136 10.27 -13.07 3.85
C LEU A 136 8.77 -13.06 4.16
N ILE A 137 8.20 -11.89 4.41
CA ILE A 137 6.75 -11.76 4.62
C ILE A 137 6.01 -12.17 3.33
N ASP A 138 5.10 -13.15 3.44
CA ASP A 138 4.23 -13.58 2.34
C ASP A 138 3.10 -12.56 2.16
N ALA A 139 3.22 -11.73 1.12
CA ALA A 139 2.25 -10.69 0.79
C ALA A 139 0.83 -11.23 0.48
N LYS A 140 0.65 -12.54 0.32
CA LYS A 140 -0.68 -13.17 0.20
C LYS A 140 -1.34 -13.43 1.55
N ARG A 141 -0.55 -13.49 2.62
CA ARG A 141 -1.01 -13.75 4.00
C ARG A 141 -1.07 -12.48 4.81
N PHE A 142 -0.10 -11.57 4.63
CA PHE A 142 -0.05 -10.32 5.36
C PHE A 142 0.68 -9.23 4.57
N ASP A 143 0.06 -8.06 4.48
CA ASP A 143 0.61 -6.89 3.82
C ASP A 143 1.24 -5.92 4.83
N ALA A 144 2.56 -6.04 5.01
CA ALA A 144 3.35 -5.12 5.81
C ALA A 144 3.78 -3.91 4.97
N GLN A 145 3.17 -2.76 5.22
CA GLN A 145 3.44 -1.54 4.46
C GLN A 145 4.31 -0.56 5.24
N GLY A 146 5.39 -0.11 4.60
CA GLY A 146 6.19 1.00 5.09
C GLY A 146 5.52 2.34 4.75
N HIS A 147 4.94 3.02 5.75
CA HIS A 147 4.24 4.30 5.58
C HIS A 147 5.24 5.39 5.17
N ARG A 148 5.00 5.98 3.99
CA ARG A 148 5.89 6.94 3.32
C ARG A 148 7.34 6.42 3.26
N GLY A 149 7.47 5.12 3.04
CA GLY A 149 8.69 4.34 3.26
C GLY A 149 8.88 3.94 4.72
N ALA A 150 9.62 4.75 5.47
CA ALA A 150 9.97 4.46 6.86
C ALA A 150 10.03 5.76 7.66
N ARG A 151 8.92 6.51 7.66
CA ARG A 151 8.88 7.91 8.13
C ARG A 151 9.51 8.13 9.51
N ALA A 152 9.42 7.19 10.45
CA ALA A 152 10.01 7.36 11.77
C ALA A 152 11.52 7.06 11.83
N LEU A 153 12.10 6.48 10.76
CA LEU A 153 13.53 6.14 10.65
C LEU A 153 14.29 7.07 9.69
N ARG A 154 13.62 7.58 8.66
CA ARG A 154 14.17 8.51 7.66
C ARG A 154 13.12 9.58 7.27
N PRO A 155 13.53 10.76 6.77
CA PRO A 155 12.61 11.74 6.19
C PRO A 155 11.60 11.12 5.21
N GLU A 156 10.31 11.38 5.43
CA GLU A 156 9.20 10.72 4.72
C GLU A 156 9.22 10.92 3.20
N ASN A 157 8.69 9.95 2.44
CA ASN A 157 8.50 10.03 0.99
C ASN A 157 9.81 10.28 0.19
N THR A 158 10.97 9.98 0.78
CA THR A 158 12.29 10.10 0.15
C THR A 158 12.87 8.73 -0.23
N LEU A 159 13.81 8.69 -1.17
CA LEU A 159 14.50 7.44 -1.54
C LEU A 159 15.14 6.74 -0.32
N PRO A 160 15.81 7.45 0.61
CA PRO A 160 16.26 6.88 1.88
C PRO A 160 15.18 6.20 2.72
N ALA A 161 13.97 6.76 2.79
CA ALA A 161 12.87 6.14 3.54
C ALA A 161 12.38 4.85 2.87
N PHE A 162 12.32 4.81 1.54
CA PHE A 162 11.97 3.59 0.81
C PHE A 162 13.08 2.52 0.91
N GLU A 163 14.35 2.93 0.94
CA GLU A 163 15.47 2.04 1.22
C GLU A 163 15.31 1.35 2.58
N ALA A 164 15.06 2.13 3.64
CA ALA A 164 14.87 1.60 4.98
C ALA A 164 13.66 0.64 5.06
N ALA A 165 12.59 0.87 4.31
CA ALA A 165 11.46 -0.05 4.23
C ALA A 165 11.85 -1.40 3.59
N LEU A 166 12.67 -1.37 2.53
CA LEU A 166 13.23 -2.58 1.89
C LEU A 166 14.22 -3.32 2.81
N ASP A 167 15.01 -2.58 3.59
CA ASP A 167 15.93 -3.13 4.60
C ASP A 167 15.16 -3.93 5.66
N HIS A 168 13.95 -3.48 6.00
CA HIS A 168 13.05 -4.17 6.93
C HIS A 168 12.06 -5.13 6.27
N ARG A 169 12.24 -5.45 4.98
CA ARG A 169 11.47 -6.47 4.24
C ARG A 169 9.97 -6.19 4.16
N MET A 170 9.59 -4.91 4.12
CA MET A 170 8.19 -4.54 3.89
C MET A 170 7.74 -5.08 2.52
N THR A 171 6.51 -5.62 2.48
CA THR A 171 5.89 -6.17 1.27
C THR A 171 5.42 -5.07 0.33
N THR A 172 5.10 -3.90 0.89
CA THR A 172 4.56 -2.76 0.17
C THR A 172 5.23 -1.47 0.62
N LEU A 173 5.59 -0.63 -0.35
CA LEU A 173 5.98 0.75 -0.12
C LEU A 173 4.72 1.61 -0.23
N GLU A 174 4.27 2.15 0.90
CA GLU A 174 3.19 3.10 0.92
C GLU A 174 3.76 4.51 0.72
N LEU A 175 3.06 5.33 -0.08
CA LEU A 175 3.53 6.65 -0.47
C LEU A 175 2.38 7.58 -0.81
N ASP A 176 2.64 8.88 -0.70
CA ASP A 176 1.69 9.94 -1.02
C ASP A 176 2.09 10.64 -2.31
N THR A 177 1.12 11.00 -3.15
CA THR A 177 1.38 11.79 -4.36
C THR A 177 0.62 13.10 -4.37
N VAL A 178 1.26 14.13 -4.92
CA VAL A 178 0.66 15.39 -5.36
C VAL A 178 1.16 15.72 -6.77
N LEU A 179 0.51 16.66 -7.47
CA LEU A 179 0.93 17.08 -8.81
C LEU A 179 1.77 18.36 -8.77
N THR A 180 2.82 18.37 -9.60
CA THR A 180 3.54 19.57 -10.02
C THR A 180 2.75 20.34 -11.10
N THR A 181 3.21 21.55 -11.44
CA THR A 181 2.58 22.40 -12.48
C THR A 181 2.61 21.77 -13.88
N ASP A 182 3.62 20.93 -14.15
CA ASP A 182 3.79 20.14 -15.37
C ASP A 182 3.06 18.79 -15.32
N GLY A 183 2.19 18.58 -14.33
CA GLY A 183 1.28 17.44 -14.25
C GLY A 183 1.95 16.12 -13.84
N VAL A 184 3.14 16.16 -13.24
CA VAL A 184 3.88 14.96 -12.85
C VAL A 184 3.59 14.62 -11.39
N PRO A 185 3.25 13.35 -11.07
CA PRO A 185 3.08 12.93 -9.69
C PRO A 185 4.43 12.84 -8.97
N VAL A 186 4.57 13.64 -7.92
CA VAL A 186 5.74 13.68 -7.03
C VAL A 186 5.36 13.26 -5.62
N LEU A 187 6.33 12.75 -4.86
CA LEU A 187 6.06 12.19 -3.55
C LEU A 187 6.03 13.27 -2.49
N SER A 188 4.85 13.54 -1.94
CA SER A 188 4.66 14.44 -0.81
C SER A 188 3.32 14.15 -0.16
N HIS A 189 3.29 14.17 1.16
CA HIS A 189 2.06 14.07 1.91
C HIS A 189 1.20 15.33 1.76
N ASP A 190 1.86 16.49 1.76
CA ASP A 190 1.21 17.78 1.76
C ASP A 190 1.31 18.42 0.37
N PRO A 191 0.33 19.23 -0.06
CA PRO A 191 0.37 19.96 -1.33
C PRO A 191 1.46 21.04 -1.37
N ASP A 192 1.99 21.43 -0.21
CA ASP A 192 3.03 22.43 -0.04
C ASP A 192 4.29 21.82 0.57
N LEU A 193 5.47 22.30 0.15
CA LEU A 193 6.71 22.05 0.86
C LEU A 193 6.71 22.82 2.17
N SER A 194 6.82 22.11 3.30
CA SER A 194 6.87 22.73 4.64
C SER A 194 8.30 23.13 5.04
N PRO A 195 8.52 24.31 5.64
CA PRO A 195 9.79 24.67 6.30
C PRO A 195 10.27 23.68 7.36
N SER A 196 9.34 22.94 8.00
CA SER A 196 9.69 21.91 8.99
C SER A 196 10.27 20.64 8.37
N LYS A 197 10.05 20.40 7.08
CA LYS A 197 10.46 19.19 6.37
C LYS A 197 11.56 19.46 5.33
N CYS A 198 11.57 20.67 4.76
CA CYS A 198 12.38 20.99 3.60
C CYS A 198 13.21 22.28 3.78
N ARG A 199 14.25 22.38 2.97
CA ARG A 199 15.16 23.51 2.86
C ARG A 199 15.52 23.75 1.40
N HIS A 200 16.17 24.86 1.10
CA HIS A 200 16.78 25.05 -0.20
C HIS A 200 17.97 24.10 -0.39
N ALA A 201 18.26 23.77 -1.65
CA ALA A 201 19.36 22.88 -2.01
C ALA A 201 20.74 23.41 -1.56
N ASP A 202 20.91 24.74 -1.50
CA ASP A 202 22.11 25.40 -0.98
C ASP A 202 22.26 25.32 0.56
N GLY A 203 21.28 24.73 1.25
CA GLY A 203 21.28 24.57 2.71
C GLY A 203 20.48 25.64 3.47
N SER A 204 20.09 26.74 2.82
CA SER A 204 19.33 27.82 3.47
C SER A 204 17.91 27.38 3.85
N PRO A 205 17.35 27.90 4.96
CA PRO A 205 16.01 27.52 5.41
C PRO A 205 14.92 28.01 4.46
N LEU A 206 13.79 27.29 4.41
CA LEU A 206 12.58 27.78 3.74
C LEU A 206 11.88 28.82 4.65
N PRO A 207 11.62 30.05 4.19
CA PRO A 207 11.00 31.07 5.03
C PRO A 207 9.48 30.88 5.18
N ALA A 208 8.83 30.20 4.24
CA ALA A 208 7.40 29.94 4.22
C ALA A 208 7.10 28.67 3.39
N PRO A 209 5.90 28.08 3.53
CA PRO A 209 5.48 26.97 2.68
C PRO A 209 5.47 27.33 1.19
N VAL A 210 5.82 26.37 0.33
CA VAL A 210 5.87 26.55 -1.13
C VAL A 210 4.92 25.57 -1.82
N PRO A 211 3.91 26.05 -2.57
CA PRO A 211 2.99 25.16 -3.28
C PRO A 211 3.67 24.34 -4.36
N ILE A 212 3.61 23.01 -4.25
CA ILE A 212 4.24 22.09 -5.22
C ILE A 212 3.60 22.25 -6.61
N ALA A 213 2.29 22.51 -6.66
CA ALA A 213 1.54 22.77 -7.89
C ALA A 213 2.01 24.03 -8.64
N SER A 214 2.84 24.89 -8.03
CA SER A 214 3.44 26.07 -8.69
C SER A 214 4.81 25.80 -9.33
N LEU A 215 5.35 24.60 -9.16
CA LEU A 215 6.70 24.23 -9.58
C LEU A 215 6.64 23.14 -10.65
N THR A 216 7.54 23.17 -11.64
CA THR A 216 7.83 21.99 -12.47
C THR A 216 8.68 21.01 -11.68
N VAL A 217 8.73 19.73 -12.08
CA VAL A 217 9.63 18.74 -11.45
C VAL A 217 11.07 19.23 -11.48
N ALA A 218 11.52 19.74 -12.62
CA ALA A 218 12.89 20.22 -12.77
C ALA A 218 13.21 21.35 -11.77
N ARG A 219 12.29 22.31 -11.59
CA ARG A 219 12.50 23.40 -10.62
C ARG A 219 12.44 22.90 -9.19
N LEU A 220 11.47 22.04 -8.87
CA LEU A 220 11.33 21.42 -7.55
C LEU A 220 12.62 20.72 -7.13
N GLN A 221 13.12 19.82 -7.98
CA GLN A 221 14.28 18.98 -7.68
C GLN A 221 15.59 19.77 -7.63
N ALA A 222 15.75 20.80 -8.46
CA ALA A 222 16.94 21.64 -8.45
C ALA A 222 17.01 22.61 -7.26
N THR A 223 15.86 22.93 -6.63
CA THR A 223 15.76 24.03 -5.67
C THR A 223 15.62 23.56 -4.23
N TYR A 224 15.03 22.38 -4.00
CA TYR A 224 14.60 21.96 -2.67
C TYR A 224 15.11 20.57 -2.30
N VAL A 225 15.41 20.40 -1.01
CA VAL A 225 15.80 19.13 -0.38
C VAL A 225 14.96 18.96 0.87
N CYS A 226 14.36 17.78 1.05
CA CYS A 226 13.46 17.48 2.17
C CYS A 226 14.11 16.48 3.13
N ASP A 227 15.15 16.94 3.82
CA ASP A 227 15.99 16.15 4.73
C ASP A 227 15.88 16.59 6.20
N ARG A 228 14.92 17.46 6.56
CA ARG A 228 14.75 17.91 7.94
C ARG A 228 14.16 16.79 8.80
N LEU A 229 14.63 16.73 10.05
CA LEU A 229 14.17 15.76 11.03
C LEU A 229 13.00 16.33 11.82
N LEU A 230 11.99 15.49 12.07
CA LEU A 230 10.81 15.85 12.84
C LEU A 230 11.09 15.67 14.34
N GLU A 231 10.74 16.68 15.15
CA GLU A 231 11.02 16.69 16.59
C GLU A 231 10.34 15.53 17.34
N ASP A 232 9.18 15.07 16.86
CA ASP A 232 8.41 13.99 17.44
C ASP A 232 8.88 12.59 16.98
N ARG A 233 10.00 12.49 16.26
CA ARG A 233 10.58 11.23 15.76
C ARG A 233 12.06 11.12 16.15
N PRO A 234 12.37 10.81 17.42
CA PRO A 234 13.74 10.86 17.91
C PRO A 234 14.69 9.83 17.26
N GLU A 235 14.17 8.74 16.69
CA GLU A 235 14.97 7.75 15.96
C GLU A 235 15.22 8.11 14.48
N GLN A 236 14.60 9.19 13.98
CA GLN A 236 14.74 9.60 12.59
C GLN A 236 16.15 10.15 12.34
N THR A 237 16.77 9.73 11.25
CA THR A 237 18.07 10.26 10.81
C THR A 237 18.07 10.58 9.33
N ASN A 238 18.85 11.60 8.94
CA ASN A 238 19.13 11.98 7.56
C ASN A 238 20.59 11.69 7.17
N ASP A 239 21.26 10.82 7.94
CA ASP A 239 22.62 10.37 7.64
C ASP A 239 22.63 9.55 6.34
N ARG A 240 23.30 10.08 5.32
CA ARG A 240 23.45 9.46 4.00
C ARG A 240 24.16 8.12 4.06
N ALA A 241 25.05 7.90 5.03
CA ALA A 241 25.74 6.61 5.20
C ALA A 241 24.79 5.48 5.62
N ARG A 242 23.60 5.82 6.12
CA ARG A 242 22.55 4.87 6.49
C ARG A 242 21.59 4.55 5.34
N SER A 243 21.83 5.12 4.16
CA SER A 243 21.01 4.92 2.95
C SER A 243 21.91 4.90 1.69
N PRO A 244 22.90 4.00 1.64
CA PRO A 244 23.90 3.95 0.56
C PRO A 244 23.26 3.72 -0.81
N GLU A 245 22.16 2.97 -0.91
CA GLU A 245 21.55 2.66 -2.19
C GLU A 245 20.81 3.86 -2.79
N ALA A 246 20.12 4.63 -1.96
CA ALA A 246 19.50 5.89 -2.35
C ALA A 246 20.56 6.90 -2.81
N VAL A 247 21.70 6.98 -2.12
CA VAL A 247 22.83 7.82 -2.51
C VAL A 247 23.39 7.39 -3.86
N ALA A 248 23.65 6.09 -4.05
CA ALA A 248 24.20 5.55 -5.30
C ALA A 248 23.22 5.73 -6.47
N PHE A 249 21.92 5.50 -6.24
CA PHE A 249 20.88 5.72 -7.23
C PHE A 249 20.77 7.19 -7.63
N ALA A 250 20.76 8.11 -6.65
CA ALA A 250 20.71 9.54 -6.92
C ALA A 250 21.90 9.98 -7.78
N ALA A 251 23.12 9.55 -7.44
CA ALA A 251 24.32 9.84 -8.20
C ALA A 251 24.26 9.31 -9.64
N ARG A 252 23.88 8.04 -9.84
CA ARG A 252 23.77 7.43 -11.19
C ARG A 252 22.69 8.05 -12.06
N THR A 253 21.60 8.54 -11.46
CA THR A 253 20.44 9.07 -12.17
C THR A 253 20.45 10.59 -12.30
N GLY A 254 21.45 11.27 -11.72
CA GLY A 254 21.60 12.72 -11.78
C GLY A 254 20.62 13.48 -10.88
N LEU A 255 20.07 12.84 -9.84
CA LEU A 255 19.32 13.55 -8.81
C LEU A 255 20.27 14.42 -7.97
N PRO A 256 19.95 15.70 -7.71
CA PRO A 256 20.84 16.59 -6.97
C PRO A 256 21.17 16.13 -5.55
N ASP A 257 20.23 15.47 -4.87
CA ASP A 257 20.39 14.94 -3.52
C ASP A 257 19.51 13.68 -3.33
N PRO A 258 19.91 12.66 -2.53
CA PRO A 258 19.03 11.53 -2.22
C PRO A 258 17.71 11.92 -1.52
N TYR A 259 17.66 13.08 -0.85
CA TYR A 259 16.46 13.65 -0.23
C TYR A 259 15.74 14.68 -1.12
N THR A 260 16.09 14.76 -2.41
CA THR A 260 15.26 15.44 -3.40
C THR A 260 13.87 14.82 -3.42
N VAL A 261 12.82 15.65 -3.58
CA VAL A 261 11.44 15.18 -3.76
C VAL A 261 11.37 14.31 -5.03
N PRO A 262 11.20 12.98 -4.92
CA PRO A 262 11.20 12.12 -6.09
C PRO A 262 9.88 12.23 -6.85
N THR A 263 9.91 11.86 -8.13
CA THR A 263 8.70 11.52 -8.89
C THR A 263 8.27 10.08 -8.57
N LEU A 264 6.98 9.77 -8.73
CA LEU A 264 6.48 8.40 -8.57
C LEU A 264 7.25 7.40 -9.46
N SER A 265 7.54 7.83 -10.69
CA SER A 265 8.35 7.07 -11.67
C SER A 265 9.77 6.77 -11.18
N GLN A 266 10.40 7.71 -10.45
CA GLN A 266 11.74 7.52 -9.88
C GLN A 266 11.73 6.54 -8.71
N VAL A 267 10.66 6.50 -7.89
CA VAL A 267 10.53 5.50 -6.82
C VAL A 267 10.38 4.08 -7.40
N PHE A 268 9.60 3.91 -8.47
CA PHE A 268 9.49 2.63 -9.16
C PHE A 268 10.85 2.17 -9.73
N ALA A 269 11.58 3.08 -10.38
CA ALA A 269 12.92 2.78 -10.91
C ALA A 269 13.92 2.48 -9.79
N PHE A 270 13.85 3.20 -8.67
CA PHE A 270 14.67 2.93 -7.50
C PHE A 270 14.42 1.52 -6.98
N ALA A 271 13.18 1.15 -6.64
CA ALA A 271 12.85 -0.18 -6.14
C ALA A 271 13.27 -1.30 -7.13
N GLN A 272 13.07 -1.11 -8.44
CA GLN A 272 13.50 -2.07 -9.45
C GLN A 272 15.02 -2.24 -9.51
N SER A 273 15.79 -1.16 -9.32
CA SER A 273 17.26 -1.25 -9.30
C SER A 273 17.79 -2.08 -8.13
N GLN A 274 16.99 -2.27 -7.07
CA GLN A 274 17.40 -3.02 -5.88
C GLN A 274 17.27 -4.54 -6.01
N SER A 275 16.76 -5.03 -7.14
CA SER A 275 16.58 -6.46 -7.41
C SER A 275 17.55 -7.01 -8.45
N ASP A 276 18.62 -6.29 -8.76
CA ASP A 276 19.63 -6.74 -9.72
C ASP A 276 20.57 -7.82 -9.15
N THR A 277 21.44 -8.34 -10.02
CA THR A 277 22.39 -9.40 -9.68
C THR A 277 23.45 -8.98 -8.68
N GLU A 278 23.81 -7.70 -8.63
CA GLU A 278 24.82 -7.19 -7.71
C GLU A 278 24.26 -7.17 -6.29
N HIS A 279 23.05 -6.64 -6.12
CA HIS A 279 22.33 -6.66 -4.86
C HIS A 279 21.97 -8.08 -4.42
N ALA A 280 21.62 -8.96 -5.37
CA ALA A 280 21.36 -10.35 -5.07
C ALA A 280 22.59 -11.09 -4.53
N ALA A 281 23.81 -10.62 -4.83
CA ALA A 281 25.04 -11.19 -4.30
C ALA A 281 25.37 -10.69 -2.87
N SER A 282 25.00 -9.45 -2.53
CA SER A 282 25.28 -8.86 -1.21
C SER A 282 24.18 -9.13 -0.17
N ASP A 283 22.91 -8.98 -0.55
CA ASP A 283 21.74 -9.24 0.28
C ASP A 283 20.63 -9.91 -0.56
N PRO A 284 20.70 -11.25 -0.72
CA PRO A 284 19.76 -12.00 -1.56
C PRO A 284 18.30 -11.83 -1.14
N LEU A 285 18.02 -11.69 0.16
CA LEU A 285 16.66 -11.56 0.67
C LEU A 285 16.09 -10.18 0.35
N ARG A 286 16.88 -9.12 0.52
CA ARG A 286 16.49 -7.76 0.12
C ARG A 286 16.23 -7.67 -1.37
N ALA A 287 17.08 -8.25 -2.19
CA ALA A 287 16.93 -8.24 -3.65
C ALA A 287 15.66 -8.99 -4.10
N ARG A 288 15.38 -10.17 -3.51
CA ARG A 288 14.12 -10.89 -3.76
C ARG A 288 12.90 -10.08 -3.30
N ASN A 289 12.98 -9.43 -2.14
CA ASN A 289 11.90 -8.56 -1.66
C ASN A 289 11.67 -7.39 -2.64
N ALA A 290 12.71 -6.68 -3.06
CA ALA A 290 12.60 -5.60 -4.04
C ALA A 290 12.01 -6.07 -5.39
N GLY A 291 12.36 -7.29 -5.82
CA GLY A 291 11.83 -7.90 -7.04
C GLY A 291 10.31 -8.13 -6.99
N ARG A 292 9.72 -8.24 -5.80
CA ARG A 292 8.28 -8.51 -5.59
C ARG A 292 7.51 -7.41 -4.84
N VAL A 293 8.20 -6.39 -4.34
CA VAL A 293 7.60 -5.31 -3.53
C VAL A 293 6.43 -4.65 -4.27
N ARG A 294 5.37 -4.35 -3.55
CA ARG A 294 4.19 -3.66 -4.07
C ARG A 294 4.25 -2.17 -3.72
N PHE A 295 3.32 -1.40 -4.26
CA PHE A 295 3.17 0.03 -4.00
C PHE A 295 1.72 0.32 -3.64
N ASN A 296 1.51 1.11 -2.58
CA ASN A 296 0.19 1.63 -2.23
C ASN A 296 0.24 3.16 -2.37
N VAL A 297 -0.38 3.67 -3.43
CA VAL A 297 -0.18 5.04 -3.92
C VAL A 297 -1.36 5.92 -3.53
N GLU A 298 -1.17 6.85 -2.59
CA GLU A 298 -2.23 7.76 -2.18
C GLU A 298 -2.39 8.95 -3.13
N LEU A 299 -3.64 9.22 -3.51
CA LEU A 299 -4.05 10.46 -4.17
C LEU A 299 -4.45 11.49 -3.11
N LYS A 300 -3.58 12.48 -2.87
CA LYS A 300 -3.83 13.57 -1.91
C LYS A 300 -4.76 14.63 -2.47
N ARG A 301 -5.63 15.13 -1.58
CA ARG A 301 -6.40 16.36 -1.82
C ARG A 301 -5.47 17.58 -1.78
N THR A 302 -5.78 18.58 -2.58
CA THR A 302 -5.01 19.83 -2.60
C THR A 302 -5.40 20.80 -1.47
N HIS A 303 -6.64 20.72 -0.96
CA HIS A 303 -7.12 21.55 0.13
C HIS A 303 -8.37 20.97 0.80
N GLY A 304 -8.36 20.80 2.12
CA GLY A 304 -9.53 20.38 2.91
C GLY A 304 -10.29 19.21 2.26
N ASN A 305 -11.61 19.41 2.05
CA ASN A 305 -12.49 18.42 1.42
C ASN A 305 -12.67 18.63 -0.10
N THR A 306 -11.80 19.41 -0.74
CA THR A 306 -11.83 19.57 -2.21
C THR A 306 -11.60 18.20 -2.86
N PRO A 307 -12.45 17.81 -3.83
CA PRO A 307 -12.26 16.58 -4.56
C PRO A 307 -10.88 16.49 -5.21
N VAL A 308 -10.27 15.31 -5.19
CA VAL A 308 -9.04 15.04 -5.95
C VAL A 308 -9.34 15.25 -7.43
N ALA A 309 -8.47 16.02 -8.10
CA ALA A 309 -8.63 16.29 -9.53
C ALA A 309 -8.49 14.98 -10.35
N PRO A 310 -9.38 14.72 -11.34
CA PRO A 310 -9.25 13.53 -12.19
C PRO A 310 -7.88 13.39 -12.88
N ALA A 311 -7.24 14.51 -13.23
CA ALA A 311 -5.91 14.54 -13.81
C ALA A 311 -4.83 13.93 -12.90
N HIS A 312 -5.01 13.98 -11.58
CA HIS A 312 -4.08 13.36 -10.62
C HIS A 312 -4.17 11.84 -10.67
N GLY A 313 -5.40 11.30 -10.66
CA GLY A 313 -5.62 9.87 -10.87
C GLY A 313 -5.06 9.38 -12.20
N GLU A 314 -5.28 10.13 -13.28
CA GLU A 314 -4.74 9.80 -14.61
C GLU A 314 -3.21 9.76 -14.62
N ALA A 315 -2.55 10.78 -14.08
CA ALA A 315 -1.09 10.85 -14.07
C ALA A 315 -0.46 9.71 -13.23
N VAL A 316 -1.08 9.35 -12.11
CA VAL A 316 -0.67 8.20 -11.29
C VAL A 316 -0.89 6.88 -12.05
N ALA A 317 -2.05 6.69 -12.66
CA ALA A 317 -2.34 5.51 -13.46
C ALA A 317 -1.35 5.35 -14.61
N GLN A 318 -1.05 6.43 -15.34
CA GLN A 318 -0.07 6.43 -16.41
C GLN A 318 1.33 6.04 -15.91
N ALA A 319 1.77 6.57 -14.76
CA ALA A 319 3.06 6.23 -14.17
C ALA A 319 3.17 4.74 -13.79
N ILE A 320 2.08 4.13 -13.31
CA ILE A 320 1.98 2.71 -12.95
C ILE A 320 1.93 1.83 -14.20
N LEU A 321 0.98 2.10 -15.10
CA LEU A 321 0.66 1.24 -16.24
C LEU A 321 1.78 1.24 -17.30
N SER A 322 2.43 2.38 -17.53
CA SER A 322 3.57 2.47 -18.46
C SER A 322 4.78 1.61 -18.06
N ARG A 323 4.84 1.15 -16.80
CA ARG A 323 5.88 0.25 -16.29
C ARG A 323 5.39 -1.18 -16.07
N GLY A 324 4.16 -1.50 -16.47
CA GLY A 324 3.57 -2.83 -16.25
C GLY A 324 3.36 -3.17 -14.77
N LEU A 325 3.18 -2.16 -13.91
CA LEU A 325 3.06 -2.36 -12.46
C LEU A 325 1.61 -2.56 -11.99
N ALA A 326 0.67 -2.82 -12.89
CA ALA A 326 -0.76 -2.94 -12.55
C ALA A 326 -1.05 -3.99 -11.46
N ASP A 327 -0.29 -5.07 -11.41
CA ASP A 327 -0.43 -6.12 -10.39
C ASP A 327 0.40 -5.89 -9.13
N ARG A 328 1.30 -4.89 -9.16
CA ARG A 328 2.17 -4.51 -8.06
C ARG A 328 1.80 -3.16 -7.44
N ALA A 329 0.76 -2.50 -7.91
CA ALA A 329 0.34 -1.20 -7.38
C ALA A 329 -1.16 -1.16 -7.10
N ASP A 330 -1.50 -0.58 -5.96
CA ASP A 330 -2.85 -0.19 -5.57
C ASP A 330 -2.92 1.34 -5.48
N VAL A 331 -4.12 1.90 -5.65
CA VAL A 331 -4.38 3.34 -5.55
C VAL A 331 -5.33 3.59 -4.38
N GLN A 332 -4.90 4.41 -3.43
CA GLN A 332 -5.64 4.71 -2.21
C GLN A 332 -6.06 6.18 -2.14
N SER A 333 -7.16 6.45 -1.44
CA SER A 333 -7.60 7.82 -1.15
C SER A 333 -8.67 7.83 -0.05
N PHE A 334 -8.76 8.96 0.66
CA PHE A 334 -9.93 9.33 1.46
C PHE A 334 -11.09 9.86 0.60
N ASP A 335 -10.85 10.12 -0.69
CA ASP A 335 -11.85 10.66 -1.60
C ASP A 335 -12.60 9.57 -2.37
N PRO A 336 -13.88 9.29 -2.03
CA PRO A 336 -14.66 8.28 -2.74
C PRO A 336 -14.88 8.64 -4.22
N SER A 337 -14.91 9.93 -4.57
CA SER A 337 -15.04 10.35 -5.96
C SER A 337 -13.80 10.03 -6.79
N ALA A 338 -12.61 10.14 -6.18
CA ALA A 338 -11.35 9.77 -6.80
C ALA A 338 -11.30 8.26 -7.04
N LEU A 339 -11.67 7.44 -6.04
CA LEU A 339 -11.70 5.98 -6.17
C LEU A 339 -12.68 5.51 -7.25
N ARG A 340 -13.88 6.11 -7.32
CA ARG A 340 -14.83 5.81 -8.41
C ARG A 340 -14.25 6.18 -9.78
N SER A 341 -13.61 7.34 -9.90
CA SER A 341 -12.95 7.76 -11.15
C SER A 341 -11.87 6.76 -11.58
N MET A 342 -11.04 6.30 -10.63
CA MET A 342 -10.01 5.28 -10.87
C MET A 342 -10.61 3.95 -11.30
N GLN A 343 -11.66 3.48 -10.64
CA GLN A 343 -12.34 2.24 -11.01
C GLN A 343 -12.95 2.31 -12.41
N ALA A 344 -13.52 3.45 -12.79
CA ALA A 344 -14.15 3.64 -14.09
C ALA A 344 -13.15 3.74 -15.24
N SER A 345 -12.04 4.46 -15.02
CA SER A 345 -11.07 4.78 -16.07
C SER A 345 -9.91 3.78 -16.14
N HIS A 346 -9.54 3.17 -15.00
CA HIS A 346 -8.38 2.30 -14.83
C HIS A 346 -8.72 1.03 -14.03
N PRO A 347 -9.69 0.21 -14.47
CA PRO A 347 -10.23 -0.92 -13.69
C PRO A 347 -9.21 -2.03 -13.38
N SER A 348 -8.06 -2.06 -14.05
CA SER A 348 -6.96 -2.98 -13.77
C SER A 348 -6.20 -2.64 -12.47
N LEU A 349 -6.32 -1.41 -11.97
CA LEU A 349 -5.74 -0.96 -10.71
C LEU A 349 -6.73 -1.18 -9.57
N ARG A 350 -6.30 -1.87 -8.52
CA ARG A 350 -7.12 -2.07 -7.33
C ARG A 350 -7.17 -0.78 -6.51
N THR A 351 -8.35 -0.43 -6.04
CA THR A 351 -8.55 0.72 -5.15
C THR A 351 -8.54 0.33 -3.68
N VAL A 352 -8.04 1.22 -2.83
CA VAL A 352 -8.03 1.09 -1.37
C VAL A 352 -8.76 2.29 -0.77
N TYR A 353 -9.79 2.04 0.04
CA TYR A 353 -10.58 3.10 0.66
C TYR A 353 -10.05 3.39 2.07
N LEU A 354 -9.46 4.58 2.25
CA LEU A 354 -9.04 5.09 3.55
C LEU A 354 -10.23 5.57 4.38
N LEU A 355 -10.37 5.07 5.60
CA LEU A 355 -11.43 5.46 6.54
C LEU A 355 -10.84 6.09 7.80
N GLU A 356 -11.23 7.33 8.09
CA GLU A 356 -10.91 8.04 9.34
C GLU A 356 -12.09 8.11 10.32
N HIS A 357 -13.29 7.76 9.85
CA HIS A 357 -14.53 7.72 10.62
C HIS A 357 -15.29 6.42 10.35
N LEU A 358 -16.13 5.98 11.29
CA LEU A 358 -17.03 4.85 11.07
C LEU A 358 -18.09 5.26 10.04
N PRO A 359 -18.23 4.51 8.93
CA PRO A 359 -19.28 4.79 7.96
C PRO A 359 -20.67 4.77 8.56
N THR A 360 -21.54 5.59 8.00
CA THR A 360 -22.96 5.70 8.31
C THR A 360 -23.78 5.44 7.04
N ASP A 361 -25.10 5.35 7.18
CA ASP A 361 -26.00 5.24 6.02
C ASP A 361 -25.93 6.46 5.08
N ALA A 362 -25.44 7.60 5.55
CA ALA A 362 -25.27 8.81 4.74
C ALA A 362 -24.06 8.74 3.79
N ASP A 363 -23.14 7.80 4.01
CA ASP A 363 -21.90 7.64 3.23
C ASP A 363 -22.05 6.68 2.04
N LEU A 364 -23.22 6.04 1.91
CA LEU A 364 -23.56 5.05 0.87
C LEU A 364 -24.10 5.70 -0.39
#